data_AF-A0AAD9FMC0-F1
#
_entry.id   AF-A0AAD9FMC0-F1
#
_cell.length_a   1.000
_cell.length_b   1.000
_cell.length_c   1.000
_cell.angle_alpha   90.00
_cell.angle_beta   90.00
_cell.angle_gamma   90.00
#
_symmetry.space_group_name_H-M   'P 1'
#
loop_
_entity.id
_entity.type
_entity.pdbx_description
1 polymer ?
#
loop_
_entity_poly.entity_id
_entity_poly.type
_entity_poly.pdbx_seq_one_letter_code
_entity_poly.pdbx_strand_id
1 'polypeptide(L)'
;ARVYLVPEEVLRGEPSESLMKVQTTLETLQLFRSTYEERRANLSRYQRNGGPVRPWDFSPLLVFSGLDCFINRVRSIKDILLTAVDLLKLDKLEIGGVRGRALSQQVQVLHRGFVETFKLFTEKPYHCLDLNNKEYEEDLREFKLKVDDTDRQVGAIFCQAFEETSGLEHAFKVLDMFGGLLERPLVATDALDRFPLLVSMFDKELDCCTRLYKKHIQTAEERGWAPVNRNMPAVAGRLRWAQELQLRIKTPFSKFRHLSYPCLESAEGARVIHKYEELTQLLNRYSSGLYEAWTESVINVL
;
A
#
# COMPACT_ATOMS: atom_id res chain seq x y z
N ALA A 1 12.55 -21.79 -20.88
CA ALA A 1 11.41 -21.54 -19.98
C ALA A 1 11.09 -22.75 -19.09
N ARG A 2 10.50 -23.85 -19.60
CA ARG A 2 10.17 -25.03 -18.76
C ARG A 2 11.34 -25.58 -17.95
N VAL A 3 12.49 -25.80 -18.61
CA VAL A 3 13.74 -26.25 -17.95
C VAL A 3 14.23 -25.29 -16.87
N TYR A 4 14.01 -23.98 -17.05
CA TYR A 4 14.46 -22.96 -16.10
C TYR A 4 13.52 -22.83 -14.90
N LEU A 5 12.21 -22.97 -15.12
CA LEU A 5 11.21 -22.90 -14.06
C LEU A 5 11.21 -24.14 -13.17
N VAL A 6 11.56 -25.31 -13.72
CA VAL A 6 11.50 -26.61 -13.04
C VAL A 6 10.08 -26.87 -12.49
N PRO A 7 9.20 -27.50 -13.28
CA PRO A 7 7.78 -27.66 -12.97
C PRO A 7 7.46 -28.24 -11.58
N GLU A 8 8.32 -29.10 -11.08
CA GLU A 8 8.20 -29.77 -9.79
C GLU A 8 8.56 -28.85 -8.61
N GLU A 9 9.36 -27.81 -8.86
CA GLU A 9 9.90 -26.91 -7.83
C GLU A 9 9.21 -25.55 -7.82
N VAL A 10 8.71 -25.06 -8.96
CA VAL A 10 8.24 -23.67 -9.10
C VAL A 10 7.17 -23.26 -8.08
N LEU A 11 6.29 -24.19 -7.67
CA LEU A 11 5.28 -23.96 -6.63
C LEU A 11 5.68 -24.48 -5.25
N ARG A 12 6.69 -25.36 -5.15
CA ARG A 12 7.12 -25.98 -3.89
C ARG A 12 8.29 -25.28 -3.22
N GLY A 13 9.06 -24.50 -3.98
CA GLY A 13 10.17 -23.70 -3.47
C GLY A 13 9.71 -22.51 -2.63
N GLU A 14 10.67 -21.70 -2.19
CA GLU A 14 10.38 -20.45 -1.50
C GLU A 14 9.62 -19.50 -2.46
N PRO A 15 8.43 -18.97 -2.07
CA PRO A 15 7.60 -18.22 -3.01
C PRO A 15 8.26 -16.99 -3.63
N SER A 16 9.08 -16.26 -2.88
CA SER A 16 9.76 -15.04 -3.36
C SER A 16 10.82 -15.36 -4.42
N GLU A 17 11.63 -16.39 -4.22
CA GLU A 17 12.64 -16.89 -5.15
C GLU A 17 11.98 -17.44 -6.43
N SER A 18 10.93 -18.25 -6.28
CA SER A 18 10.14 -18.74 -7.41
C SER A 18 9.50 -17.61 -8.20
N LEU A 19 9.00 -16.57 -7.51
CA LEU A 19 8.39 -15.40 -8.14
C LEU A 19 9.40 -14.67 -9.03
N MET A 20 10.66 -14.52 -8.60
CA MET A 20 11.72 -13.92 -9.41
C MET A 20 11.96 -14.73 -10.70
N LYS A 21 12.09 -16.06 -10.61
CA LYS A 21 12.26 -16.94 -11.79
C LYS A 21 11.08 -16.84 -12.76
N VAL A 22 9.86 -16.81 -12.22
CA VAL A 22 8.61 -16.67 -12.99
C VAL A 22 8.54 -15.32 -13.69
N GLN A 23 8.90 -14.24 -13.00
CA GLN A 23 8.93 -12.88 -13.55
C GLN A 23 9.94 -12.77 -14.70
N THR A 24 11.19 -13.23 -14.51
CA THR A 24 12.20 -13.26 -15.57
C THR A 24 11.74 -14.08 -16.77
N THR A 25 11.07 -15.20 -16.53
CA THR A 25 10.51 -16.03 -17.61
C THR A 25 9.44 -15.28 -18.38
N LEU A 26 8.49 -14.63 -17.70
CA LEU A 26 7.44 -13.83 -18.35
C LEU A 26 8.02 -12.68 -19.16
N GLU A 27 8.96 -11.93 -18.60
CA GLU A 27 9.63 -10.82 -19.29
C GLU A 27 10.35 -11.30 -20.57
N THR A 28 11.06 -12.43 -20.48
CA THR A 28 11.76 -13.01 -21.64
C THR A 28 10.78 -13.45 -22.73
N LEU A 29 9.68 -14.11 -22.36
CA LEU A 29 8.68 -14.57 -23.33
C LEU A 29 7.92 -13.39 -23.97
N GLN A 30 7.63 -12.34 -23.18
CA GLN A 30 7.02 -11.12 -23.67
C GLN A 30 7.96 -10.33 -24.57
N LEU A 31 9.25 -10.25 -24.24
CA LEU A 31 10.28 -9.64 -25.07
C LEU A 31 10.43 -10.38 -26.40
N PHE A 32 10.40 -11.72 -26.39
CA PHE A 32 10.40 -12.50 -27.63
C PHE A 32 9.17 -12.17 -28.50
N ARG A 33 7.98 -12.09 -27.88
CA ARG A 33 6.73 -11.76 -28.57
C ARG A 33 6.74 -10.35 -29.15
N SER A 34 7.17 -9.35 -28.38
CA SER A 34 7.26 -7.96 -28.84
C SER A 34 8.32 -7.77 -29.92
N THR A 35 9.47 -8.44 -29.79
CA THR A 35 10.52 -8.43 -30.82
C THR A 35 10.01 -9.02 -32.13
N TYR A 36 9.24 -10.12 -32.10
CA TYR A 36 8.63 -10.67 -33.29
C TYR A 36 7.69 -9.66 -33.97
N GLU A 37 6.78 -9.04 -33.22
CA GLU A 37 5.83 -8.07 -33.77
C GLU A 37 6.54 -6.84 -34.32
N GLU A 38 7.58 -6.35 -33.64
CA GLU A 38 8.41 -5.24 -34.10
C GLU A 38 9.12 -5.57 -35.41
N ARG A 39 9.76 -6.76 -35.52
CA ARG A 39 10.46 -7.16 -36.74
C ARG A 39 9.49 -7.37 -37.89
N ARG A 40 8.32 -7.93 -37.62
CA ARG A 40 7.26 -8.08 -38.62
C ARG A 40 6.78 -6.74 -39.16
N ALA A 41 6.53 -5.77 -38.28
CA ALA A 41 6.10 -4.43 -38.66
C ALA A 41 7.17 -3.68 -39.47
N ASN A 42 8.45 -3.96 -39.20
CA ASN A 42 9.59 -3.29 -39.82
C ASN A 42 10.28 -4.10 -40.93
N LEU A 43 9.64 -5.15 -41.47
CA LEU A 43 10.22 -6.03 -42.49
C LEU A 43 10.81 -5.28 -43.69
N SER A 44 10.13 -4.22 -44.14
CA SER A 44 10.58 -3.36 -45.24
C SER A 44 11.91 -2.64 -44.98
N ARG A 45 12.27 -2.41 -43.71
CA ARG A 45 13.52 -1.72 -43.33
C ARG A 45 14.76 -2.61 -43.46
N TYR A 46 14.61 -3.93 -43.52
CA TYR A 46 15.73 -4.87 -43.65
C TYR A 46 16.11 -5.17 -45.11
N GLN A 47 15.56 -4.42 -46.05
CA GLN A 47 15.77 -4.59 -47.48
C GLN A 47 17.23 -4.28 -47.86
N ARG A 48 17.88 -5.20 -48.58
CA ARG A 48 19.11 -4.93 -49.33
C ARG A 48 18.77 -4.98 -50.83
N ASN A 49 19.18 -3.95 -51.56
CA ASN A 49 19.20 -3.91 -53.04
C ASN A 49 17.85 -3.76 -53.78
N GLY A 50 16.84 -3.11 -53.18
CA GLY A 50 15.72 -2.51 -53.93
C GLY A 50 14.59 -3.42 -54.42
N GLY A 51 14.65 -4.74 -54.23
CA GLY A 51 13.54 -5.67 -54.54
C GLY A 51 12.49 -5.76 -53.42
N PRO A 52 11.18 -5.96 -53.70
CA PRO A 52 10.13 -5.98 -52.67
C PRO A 52 10.36 -7.10 -51.65
N VAL A 53 10.34 -6.77 -50.35
CA VAL A 53 10.45 -7.76 -49.26
C VAL A 53 9.13 -8.50 -49.15
N ARG A 54 9.15 -9.82 -49.33
CA ARG A 54 7.96 -10.66 -49.15
C ARG A 54 7.54 -10.64 -47.67
N PRO A 55 6.31 -10.23 -47.34
CA PRO A 55 5.80 -10.30 -45.98
C PRO A 55 5.78 -11.74 -45.46
N TRP A 56 5.85 -11.90 -44.14
CA TRP A 56 5.55 -13.19 -43.50
C TRP A 56 4.08 -13.53 -43.72
N ASP A 57 3.82 -14.63 -44.45
CA ASP A 57 2.50 -15.06 -44.92
C ASP A 57 1.86 -16.15 -44.04
N PHE A 58 2.55 -16.58 -42.98
CA PHE A 58 1.96 -17.46 -41.97
C PHE A 58 1.09 -16.68 -40.97
N SER A 59 0.05 -17.34 -40.45
CA SER A 59 -0.81 -16.78 -39.40
C SER A 59 -0.07 -16.76 -38.05
N PRO A 60 0.14 -15.58 -37.42
CA PRO A 60 0.74 -15.50 -36.09
C PRO A 60 -0.09 -16.24 -35.04
N LEU A 61 -1.42 -16.27 -35.18
CA LEU A 61 -2.28 -17.00 -34.25
C LEU A 61 -1.95 -18.50 -34.24
N LEU A 62 -1.70 -19.09 -35.42
CA LEU A 62 -1.32 -20.50 -35.52
C LEU A 62 0.07 -20.76 -34.92
N VAL A 63 1.02 -19.85 -35.14
CA VAL A 63 2.41 -19.99 -34.64
C VAL A 63 2.52 -19.76 -33.14
N PHE A 64 1.78 -18.80 -32.58
CA PHE A 64 1.95 -18.34 -31.21
C PHE A 64 0.89 -18.85 -30.24
N SER A 65 -0.20 -19.50 -30.69
CA SER A 65 -1.25 -20.04 -29.81
C SER A 65 -0.69 -20.82 -28.61
N GLY A 66 0.24 -21.75 -28.84
CA GLY A 66 0.88 -22.52 -27.78
C GLY A 66 1.74 -21.68 -26.82
N LEU A 67 2.44 -20.67 -27.34
CA LEU A 67 3.20 -19.72 -26.52
C LEU A 67 2.27 -18.87 -25.66
N ASP A 68 1.20 -18.35 -26.25
CA ASP A 68 0.24 -17.48 -25.58
C ASP A 68 -0.46 -18.25 -24.44
N CYS A 69 -0.87 -19.50 -24.67
CA CYS A 69 -1.38 -20.39 -23.63
C CYS A 69 -0.34 -20.65 -22.53
N PHE A 70 0.92 -20.88 -22.89
CA PHE A 70 1.98 -21.09 -21.91
C PHE A 70 2.26 -19.83 -21.08
N ILE A 71 2.31 -18.65 -21.69
CA ILE A 71 2.44 -17.36 -20.99
C ILE A 71 1.29 -17.19 -19.99
N ASN A 72 0.06 -17.51 -20.37
CA ASN A 72 -1.10 -17.42 -19.47
C ASN A 72 -0.99 -18.38 -18.28
N ARG A 73 -0.48 -19.60 -18.48
CA ARG A 73 -0.20 -20.52 -17.38
C ARG A 73 0.88 -19.97 -16.44
N VAL A 74 1.96 -19.41 -16.98
CA VAL A 74 3.04 -18.81 -16.16
C VAL A 74 2.53 -17.57 -15.41
N ARG A 75 1.64 -16.76 -15.99
CA ARG A 75 0.95 -15.66 -15.28
C ARG A 75 0.10 -16.19 -14.13
N SER A 76 -0.65 -17.26 -14.35
CA SER A 76 -1.44 -17.88 -13.27
C SER A 76 -0.56 -18.36 -12.11
N ILE A 77 0.61 -18.94 -12.40
CA ILE A 77 1.61 -19.32 -11.38
C ILE A 77 2.16 -18.09 -10.65
N LYS A 78 2.44 -16.99 -11.38
CA LYS A 78 2.84 -15.72 -10.77
C LYS A 78 1.78 -15.24 -9.76
N ASP A 79 0.50 -15.28 -10.12
CA ASP A 79 -0.60 -14.82 -9.27
C ASP A 79 -0.74 -15.68 -8.00
N ILE A 80 -0.54 -17.00 -8.11
CA ILE A 80 -0.47 -17.92 -6.96
C ILE A 80 0.68 -17.52 -6.02
N LEU A 81 1.88 -17.30 -6.58
CA LEU A 81 3.07 -16.97 -5.79
C LEU A 81 2.95 -15.60 -5.13
N LEU A 82 2.40 -14.60 -5.81
CA LEU A 82 2.09 -13.29 -5.23
C LEU A 82 1.11 -13.42 -4.05
N THR A 83 0.06 -14.23 -4.23
CA THR A 83 -0.89 -14.53 -3.16
C THR A 83 -0.22 -15.18 -1.96
N ALA A 84 0.67 -16.14 -2.19
CA ALA A 84 1.44 -16.78 -1.13
C ALA A 84 2.34 -15.79 -0.40
N VAL A 85 3.11 -14.97 -1.13
CA VAL A 85 3.97 -13.93 -0.53
C VAL A 85 3.18 -12.97 0.34
N ASP A 86 1.97 -12.58 -0.08
CA ASP A 86 1.13 -11.70 0.71
C ASP A 86 0.53 -12.38 1.95
N LEU A 87 -0.11 -13.54 1.79
CA LEU A 87 -0.81 -14.19 2.89
C LEU A 87 0.14 -14.86 3.90
N LEU A 88 1.39 -15.16 3.52
CA LEU A 88 2.43 -15.56 4.49
C LEU A 88 2.84 -14.42 5.42
N LYS A 89 2.58 -13.15 5.09
CA LYS A 89 2.82 -12.02 6.00
C LYS A 89 1.93 -12.07 7.25
N LEU A 90 0.80 -12.81 7.19
CA LEU A 90 -0.09 -12.99 8.33
C LEU A 90 0.62 -13.62 9.54
N ASP A 91 1.70 -14.38 9.33
CA ASP A 91 2.51 -14.95 10.42
C ASP A 91 3.03 -13.89 11.40
N LYS A 92 3.39 -12.72 10.86
CA LYS A 92 4.01 -11.62 11.61
C LYS A 92 3.02 -10.50 11.93
N LEU A 93 1.75 -10.65 11.54
CA LEU A 93 0.73 -9.64 11.77
C LEU A 93 0.25 -9.74 13.22
N GLU A 94 0.71 -8.82 14.05
CA GLU A 94 0.27 -8.67 15.43
C GLU A 94 -0.59 -7.43 15.57
N ILE A 95 -1.79 -7.59 16.12
CA ILE A 95 -2.73 -6.50 16.35
C ILE A 95 -2.66 -6.10 17.82
N GLY A 96 -2.37 -4.83 18.09
CA GLY A 96 -2.37 -4.24 19.44
C GLY A 96 -3.77 -3.81 19.93
N GLY A 97 -3.82 -3.21 21.11
CA GLY A 97 -5.06 -2.66 21.69
C GLY A 97 -5.88 -3.65 22.53
N VAL A 98 -7.07 -3.22 22.97
CA VAL A 98 -7.91 -3.95 23.95
C VAL A 98 -8.30 -5.34 23.45
N ARG A 99 -8.69 -5.46 22.19
CA ARG A 99 -9.02 -6.74 21.53
C ARG A 99 -7.87 -7.32 20.73
N GLY A 100 -6.70 -6.69 20.78
CA GLY A 100 -5.55 -7.04 19.94
C GLY A 100 -5.13 -8.50 20.07
N ARG A 101 -5.10 -9.04 21.30
CA ARG A 101 -4.78 -10.45 21.54
C ARG A 101 -5.75 -11.41 20.85
N ALA A 102 -7.06 -11.13 20.95
CA ALA A 102 -8.09 -11.98 20.36
C ALA A 102 -8.05 -11.92 18.83
N LEU A 103 -7.86 -10.73 18.25
CA LEU A 103 -7.72 -10.55 16.80
C LEU A 103 -6.44 -11.20 16.28
N SER A 104 -5.31 -11.05 16.98
CA SER A 104 -4.04 -11.70 16.62
C SER A 104 -4.17 -13.23 16.64
N GLN A 105 -4.92 -13.81 17.58
CA GLN A 105 -5.21 -15.25 17.58
C GLN A 105 -6.04 -15.68 16.37
N GLN A 106 -7.02 -14.88 15.94
CA GLN A 106 -7.78 -15.16 14.71
C GLN A 106 -6.87 -15.12 13.47
N VAL A 107 -5.98 -14.12 13.38
CA VAL A 107 -4.98 -14.03 12.31
C VAL A 107 -4.06 -15.26 12.30
N GLN A 108 -3.62 -15.75 13.45
CA GLN A 108 -2.79 -16.95 13.53
C GLN A 108 -3.54 -18.22 13.08
N VAL A 109 -4.85 -18.33 13.36
CA VAL A 109 -5.68 -19.42 12.85
C VAL A 109 -5.79 -19.35 11.33
N LEU A 110 -6.05 -18.15 10.79
CA LEU A 110 -6.10 -17.90 9.36
C LEU A 110 -4.77 -18.23 8.66
N HIS A 111 -3.66 -17.78 9.22
CA HIS A 111 -2.33 -18.07 8.70
C HIS A 111 -2.09 -19.58 8.61
N ARG A 112 -2.37 -20.34 9.68
CA ARG A 112 -2.23 -21.81 9.66
C ARG A 112 -3.12 -22.46 8.61
N GLY A 113 -4.39 -22.05 8.51
CA GLY A 113 -5.33 -22.57 7.52
C GLY A 113 -4.89 -22.28 6.08
N PHE A 114 -4.36 -21.09 5.82
CA PHE A 114 -3.79 -20.73 4.52
C PHE A 114 -2.54 -21.57 4.21
N VAL A 115 -1.60 -21.70 5.15
CA VAL A 115 -0.37 -22.50 4.96
C VAL A 115 -0.71 -23.95 4.63
N GLU A 116 -1.67 -24.54 5.34
CA GLU A 116 -2.15 -25.90 5.04
C GLU A 116 -2.79 -26.00 3.65
N THR A 117 -3.66 -25.06 3.30
CA THR A 117 -4.30 -25.00 1.98
C THR A 117 -3.28 -24.86 0.86
N PHE A 118 -2.30 -23.97 1.03
CA PHE A 118 -1.23 -23.75 0.08
C PHE A 118 -0.36 -25.00 -0.07
N LYS A 119 0.05 -25.61 1.04
CA LYS A 119 0.82 -26.86 1.03
C LYS A 119 0.08 -28.00 0.31
N LEU A 120 -1.20 -28.21 0.63
CA LEU A 120 -2.01 -29.25 -0.02
C LEU A 120 -2.13 -29.03 -1.53
N PHE A 121 -2.19 -27.78 -1.98
CA PHE A 121 -2.23 -27.42 -3.40
C PHE A 121 -0.87 -27.66 -4.09
N THR A 122 0.25 -27.29 -3.46
CA THR A 122 1.58 -27.33 -4.10
C THR A 122 2.27 -28.69 -4.02
N GLU A 123 1.91 -29.55 -3.06
CA GLU A 123 2.46 -30.91 -2.90
C GLU A 123 1.83 -31.95 -3.83
N LYS A 124 0.78 -31.60 -4.59
CA LYS A 124 0.17 -32.52 -5.56
C LYS A 124 1.20 -33.00 -6.60
N PRO A 125 1.11 -34.28 -7.07
CA PRO A 125 2.12 -34.91 -7.90
C PRO A 125 2.08 -34.51 -9.38
N TYR A 126 1.09 -33.72 -9.80
CA TYR A 126 0.97 -33.29 -11.19
C TYR A 126 1.93 -32.16 -11.57
N HIS A 127 2.18 -32.03 -12.87
CA HIS A 127 3.05 -31.00 -13.43
C HIS A 127 2.28 -29.68 -13.67
N CYS A 128 2.50 -28.67 -12.82
CA CYS A 128 1.75 -27.40 -12.84
C CYS A 128 1.92 -26.57 -14.14
N LEU A 129 2.92 -26.86 -14.97
CA LEU A 129 3.14 -26.23 -16.28
C LEU A 129 2.51 -27.00 -17.46
N ASP A 130 1.77 -28.09 -17.18
CA ASP A 130 1.07 -28.87 -18.20
C ASP A 130 -0.29 -28.24 -18.53
N LEU A 131 -0.42 -27.75 -19.76
CA LEU A 131 -1.59 -27.02 -20.24
C LEU A 131 -2.84 -27.91 -20.39
N ASN A 132 -2.67 -29.23 -20.46
CA ASN A 132 -3.77 -30.17 -20.63
C ASN A 132 -4.27 -30.77 -19.31
N ASN A 133 -3.63 -30.41 -18.19
CA ASN A 133 -3.96 -30.98 -16.89
C ASN A 133 -5.23 -30.34 -16.32
N LYS A 134 -6.36 -31.06 -16.40
CA LYS A 134 -7.66 -30.62 -15.88
C LYS A 134 -7.75 -30.67 -14.35
N GLU A 135 -7.03 -31.59 -13.72
CA GLU A 135 -6.99 -31.71 -12.25
C GLU A 135 -6.35 -30.46 -11.63
N TYR A 136 -5.24 -29.98 -12.20
CA TYR A 136 -4.60 -28.73 -11.80
C TYR A 136 -5.54 -27.53 -11.90
N GLU A 137 -6.31 -27.41 -12.98
CA GLU A 137 -7.24 -26.29 -13.17
C GLU A 137 -8.37 -26.30 -12.14
N GLU A 138 -8.86 -27.48 -11.78
CA GLU A 138 -9.89 -27.64 -10.75
C GLU A 138 -9.34 -27.36 -9.35
N ASP A 139 -8.18 -27.91 -9.00
CA ASP A 139 -7.50 -27.64 -7.73
C ASP A 139 -7.13 -26.15 -7.60
N LEU A 140 -6.74 -25.49 -8.70
CA LEU A 140 -6.48 -24.05 -8.72
C LEU A 140 -7.76 -23.24 -8.46
N ARG A 141 -8.89 -23.68 -9.01
CA ARG A 141 -10.19 -23.04 -8.76
C ARG A 141 -10.58 -23.17 -7.29
N GLU A 142 -10.43 -24.35 -6.69
CA GLU A 142 -10.69 -24.56 -5.27
C GLU A 142 -9.75 -23.74 -4.38
N PHE A 143 -8.45 -23.72 -4.71
CA PHE A 143 -7.46 -22.89 -4.02
C PHE A 143 -7.86 -21.41 -4.03
N LYS A 144 -8.24 -20.87 -5.19
CA LYS A 144 -8.70 -19.47 -5.31
C LYS A 144 -9.93 -19.18 -4.47
N LEU A 145 -10.89 -20.10 -4.39
CA LEU A 145 -12.06 -19.92 -3.52
C LEU A 145 -11.68 -19.85 -2.03
N LYS A 146 -10.72 -20.67 -1.58
CA LYS A 146 -10.20 -20.63 -0.19
C LYS A 146 -9.39 -19.37 0.08
N VAL A 147 -8.64 -18.88 -0.90
CA VAL A 147 -7.95 -17.58 -0.84
C VAL A 147 -8.96 -16.45 -0.69
N ASP A 148 -10.02 -16.44 -1.49
CA ASP A 148 -11.06 -15.41 -1.42
C ASP A 148 -11.76 -15.40 -0.05
N ASP A 149 -12.00 -16.57 0.56
CA ASP A 149 -12.53 -16.66 1.92
C ASP A 149 -11.54 -16.10 2.95
N THR A 150 -10.26 -16.47 2.83
CA THR A 150 -9.18 -15.94 3.68
C THR A 150 -9.12 -14.42 3.59
N ASP A 151 -9.19 -13.85 2.39
CA ASP A 151 -9.17 -12.41 2.17
C ASP A 151 -10.37 -11.70 2.80
N ARG A 152 -11.57 -12.25 2.70
CA ARG A 152 -12.77 -11.70 3.38
C ARG A 152 -12.61 -11.71 4.89
N GLN A 153 -12.04 -12.78 5.45
CA GLN A 153 -11.78 -12.86 6.88
C GLN A 153 -10.71 -11.84 7.32
N VAL A 154 -9.65 -11.64 6.51
CA VAL A 154 -8.65 -10.58 6.75
C VAL A 154 -9.30 -9.19 6.73
N GLY A 155 -10.17 -8.91 5.74
CA GLY A 155 -10.95 -7.67 5.65
C GLY A 155 -11.85 -7.43 6.86
N ALA A 156 -12.54 -8.47 7.33
CA ALA A 156 -13.35 -8.41 8.55
C ALA A 156 -12.51 -8.14 9.81
N ILE A 157 -11.34 -8.78 9.95
CA ILE A 157 -10.42 -8.53 11.08
C ILE A 157 -9.88 -7.10 11.01
N PHE A 158 -9.52 -6.60 9.83
CA PHE A 158 -9.12 -5.20 9.64
C PHE A 158 -10.20 -4.25 10.12
N CYS A 159 -11.45 -4.45 9.67
CA CYS A 159 -12.57 -3.61 10.08
C CYS A 159 -12.74 -3.59 11.61
N GLN A 160 -12.69 -4.76 12.25
CA GLN A 160 -12.77 -4.86 13.71
C GLN A 160 -11.60 -4.15 14.40
N ALA A 161 -10.38 -4.33 13.91
CA ALA A 161 -9.21 -3.64 14.46
C ALA A 161 -9.32 -2.12 14.32
N PHE A 162 -9.85 -1.64 13.20
CA PHE A 162 -10.05 -0.22 12.92
C PHE A 162 -11.14 0.40 13.81
N GLU A 163 -12.23 -0.31 14.06
CA GLU A 163 -13.32 0.14 14.95
C GLU A 163 -12.87 0.33 16.40
N GLU A 164 -11.90 -0.47 16.87
CA GLU A 164 -11.34 -0.39 18.22
C GLU A 164 -10.26 0.70 18.38
N THR A 165 -10.06 1.53 17.35
CA THR A 165 -9.04 2.59 17.38
C THR A 165 -9.44 3.71 18.33
N SER A 166 -8.54 4.06 19.24
CA SER A 166 -8.75 5.10 20.26
C SER A 166 -8.54 6.53 19.74
N GLY A 167 -8.07 6.68 18.50
CA GLY A 167 -7.73 7.97 17.90
C GLY A 167 -6.96 7.82 16.59
N LEU A 168 -6.69 8.96 15.96
CA LEU A 168 -6.08 9.02 14.62
C LEU A 168 -4.73 8.29 14.52
N GLU A 169 -3.86 8.45 15.52
CA GLU A 169 -2.55 7.80 15.53
C GLU A 169 -2.68 6.27 15.56
N HIS A 170 -3.61 5.74 16.38
CA HIS A 170 -3.87 4.31 16.46
C HIS A 170 -4.47 3.80 15.14
N ALA A 171 -5.40 4.55 14.53
CA ALA A 171 -5.95 4.19 13.21
C ALA A 171 -4.87 4.07 12.13
N PHE A 172 -3.91 5.00 12.09
CA PHE A 172 -2.76 4.87 11.19
C PHE A 172 -1.87 3.67 11.52
N LYS A 173 -1.64 3.35 12.80
CA LYS A 173 -0.89 2.14 13.17
C LYS A 173 -1.60 0.87 12.68
N VAL A 174 -2.93 0.81 12.75
CA VAL A 174 -3.71 -0.31 12.18
C VAL A 174 -3.52 -0.42 10.68
N LEU A 175 -3.62 0.69 9.95
CA LEU A 175 -3.32 0.71 8.50
C LEU A 175 -1.89 0.23 8.20
N ASP A 176 -0.91 0.75 8.94
CA ASP A 176 0.51 0.41 8.79
C ASP A 176 0.76 -1.10 9.08
N MET A 177 0.06 -1.70 10.05
CA MET A 177 0.18 -3.12 10.40
C MET A 177 -0.33 -4.04 9.27
N PHE A 178 -1.46 -3.72 8.64
CA PHE A 178 -1.97 -4.51 7.52
C PHE A 178 -1.21 -4.24 6.22
N GLY A 179 -0.73 -3.01 6.01
CA GLY A 179 0.15 -2.64 4.90
C GLY A 179 -0.40 -3.10 3.55
N GLY A 180 0.43 -3.84 2.78
CA GLY A 180 0.07 -4.34 1.46
C GLY A 180 -1.11 -5.33 1.43
N LEU A 181 -1.52 -5.90 2.57
CA LEU A 181 -2.75 -6.72 2.62
C LEU A 181 -3.99 -5.89 2.25
N LEU A 182 -3.97 -4.57 2.51
CA LEU A 182 -5.04 -3.65 2.14
C LEU A 182 -5.13 -3.39 0.63
N GLU A 183 -4.11 -3.78 -0.13
CA GLU A 183 -4.11 -3.66 -1.60
C GLU A 183 -4.78 -4.88 -2.26
N ARG A 184 -5.04 -5.94 -1.50
CA ARG A 184 -5.73 -7.13 -2.00
C ARG A 184 -7.20 -6.79 -2.27
N PRO A 185 -7.79 -7.10 -3.45
CA PRO A 185 -9.07 -6.53 -3.87
C PRO A 185 -10.25 -6.73 -2.90
N LEU A 186 -10.37 -7.92 -2.32
CA LEU A 186 -11.46 -8.22 -1.38
C LEU A 186 -11.26 -7.51 -0.03
N VAL A 187 -10.03 -7.48 0.49
CA VAL A 187 -9.67 -6.73 1.70
C VAL A 187 -9.86 -5.22 1.49
N ALA A 188 -9.43 -4.72 0.34
CA ALA A 188 -9.58 -3.32 -0.05
C ALA A 188 -11.04 -2.90 -0.05
N THR A 189 -11.93 -3.74 -0.60
CA THR A 189 -13.37 -3.49 -0.64
C THR A 189 -13.94 -3.26 0.75
N ASP A 190 -13.58 -4.08 1.73
CA ASP A 190 -14.03 -3.91 3.12
C ASP A 190 -13.37 -2.68 3.79
N ALA A 191 -12.12 -2.39 3.44
CA ALA A 191 -11.38 -1.27 4.01
C ALA A 191 -11.87 0.11 3.51
N LEU A 192 -12.47 0.18 2.32
CA LEU A 192 -12.92 1.41 1.68
C LEU A 192 -13.84 2.24 2.59
N ASP A 193 -14.77 1.58 3.27
CA ASP A 193 -15.75 2.22 4.14
C ASP A 193 -15.14 2.85 5.41
N ARG A 194 -13.86 2.56 5.70
CA ARG A 194 -13.14 3.08 6.88
C ARG A 194 -12.39 4.36 6.59
N PHE A 195 -12.04 4.65 5.34
CA PHE A 195 -11.30 5.87 5.00
C PHE A 195 -12.09 7.18 5.28
N PRO A 196 -13.41 7.27 5.05
CA PRO A 196 -14.18 8.45 5.46
C PRO A 196 -14.10 8.72 6.97
N LEU A 197 -14.11 7.65 7.78
CA LEU A 197 -13.93 7.76 9.24
C LEU A 197 -12.53 8.26 9.59
N LEU A 198 -11.49 7.78 8.90
CA LEU A 198 -10.12 8.28 9.06
C LEU A 198 -10.02 9.79 8.78
N VAL A 199 -10.64 10.26 7.68
CA VAL A 199 -10.71 11.70 7.33
C VAL A 199 -11.44 12.48 8.44
N SER A 200 -12.55 11.97 8.96
CA SER A 200 -13.28 12.60 10.08
C SER A 200 -12.45 12.66 11.37
N MET A 201 -11.65 11.63 11.67
CA MET A 201 -10.72 11.64 12.81
C MET A 201 -9.68 12.75 12.66
N PHE A 202 -9.16 12.95 11.44
CA PHE A 202 -8.19 14.01 11.18
C PHE A 202 -8.82 15.41 11.21
N ASP A 203 -10.05 15.56 10.72
CA ASP A 203 -10.83 16.80 10.87
C ASP A 203 -10.97 17.20 12.35
N LYS A 204 -11.34 16.25 13.21
CA LYS A 204 -11.45 16.46 14.66
C LYS A 204 -10.11 16.81 15.31
N GLU A 205 -9.02 16.22 14.83
CA GLU A 205 -7.66 16.52 15.30
C GLU A 205 -7.22 17.94 14.93
N LEU A 206 -7.55 18.40 13.72
CA LEU A 206 -7.32 19.79 13.29
C LEU A 206 -8.15 20.78 14.12
N ASP A 207 -9.41 20.46 14.40
CA ASP A 207 -10.26 21.27 15.29
C ASP A 207 -9.68 21.35 16.71
N CYS A 208 -9.13 20.23 17.21
CA CYS A 208 -8.45 20.19 18.50
C CYS A 208 -7.21 21.10 18.51
N CYS A 209 -6.36 20.99 17.50
CA CYS A 209 -5.17 21.83 17.36
C CYS A 209 -5.54 23.32 17.20
N THR A 210 -6.60 23.63 16.49
CA THR A 210 -7.11 25.00 16.34
C THR A 210 -7.58 25.57 17.68
N ARG A 211 -8.28 24.79 18.50
CA ARG A 211 -8.66 25.20 19.86
C ARG A 211 -7.44 25.42 20.75
N LEU A 212 -6.44 24.54 20.68
CA LEU A 212 -5.18 24.70 21.40
C LEU A 212 -4.48 26.00 21.02
N TYR A 213 -4.46 26.33 19.72
CA TYR A 213 -3.91 27.58 19.22
C TYR A 213 -4.65 28.79 19.78
N LYS A 214 -5.97 28.87 19.60
CA LYS A 214 -6.79 30.00 20.09
C LYS A 214 -6.62 30.21 21.60
N LYS A 215 -6.64 29.13 22.38
CA LYS A 215 -6.43 29.20 23.84
C LYS A 215 -5.04 29.72 24.20
N HIS A 216 -4.00 29.32 23.45
CA HIS A 216 -2.63 29.78 23.68
C HIS A 216 -2.50 31.28 23.43
N ILE A 217 -3.06 31.78 22.32
CA ILE A 217 -3.08 33.21 21.99
C ILE A 217 -3.85 34.01 23.06
N GLN A 218 -5.07 33.59 23.39
CA GLN A 218 -5.89 34.24 24.42
C GLN A 218 -5.16 34.32 25.77
N THR A 219 -4.50 33.24 26.19
CA THR A 219 -3.74 33.22 27.45
C THR A 219 -2.59 34.23 27.42
N ALA A 220 -1.90 34.36 26.28
CA ALA A 220 -0.82 35.30 26.10
C ALA A 220 -1.31 36.76 26.18
N GLU A 221 -2.47 37.05 25.59
CA GLU A 221 -3.11 38.37 25.60
C GLU A 221 -3.59 38.76 27.01
N GLU A 222 -4.27 37.85 27.72
CA GLU A 222 -4.85 38.12 29.04
C GLU A 222 -3.79 38.25 30.14
N ARG A 223 -2.70 37.46 30.07
CA ARG A 223 -1.70 37.37 31.14
C ARG A 223 -0.39 38.08 30.83
N GLY A 224 -0.20 38.55 29.60
CA GLY A 224 1.09 39.07 29.11
C GLY A 224 2.17 37.99 28.91
N TRP A 225 1.88 36.72 29.24
CA TRP A 225 2.79 35.60 29.03
C TRP A 225 2.03 34.33 28.64
N ALA A 226 2.66 33.51 27.81
CA ALA A 226 2.13 32.23 27.37
C ALA A 226 2.85 31.06 28.06
N PRO A 227 2.16 29.97 28.43
CA PRO A 227 2.79 28.78 28.96
C PRO A 227 3.81 28.20 27.97
N VAL A 228 5.03 27.99 28.44
CA VAL A 228 6.12 27.38 27.68
C VAL A 228 6.67 26.16 28.44
N ASN A 229 7.43 25.32 27.74
CA ASN A 229 8.10 24.18 28.35
C ASN A 229 9.06 24.61 29.48
N ARG A 230 9.23 23.75 30.48
CA ARG A 230 10.12 24.02 31.62
C ARG A 230 11.52 24.36 31.13
N ASN A 231 12.15 25.35 31.79
CA ASN A 231 13.51 25.81 31.48
C ASN A 231 13.70 26.40 30.07
N MET A 232 12.62 26.78 29.37
CA MET A 232 12.74 27.50 28.10
C MET A 232 12.56 29.01 28.28
N PRO A 233 13.41 29.86 27.64
CA PRO A 233 13.16 31.28 27.53
C PRO A 233 11.82 31.58 26.84
N ALA A 234 11.19 32.72 27.15
CA ALA A 234 9.85 33.03 26.69
C ALA A 234 9.67 32.96 25.15
N VAL A 235 10.57 33.56 24.38
CA VAL A 235 10.51 33.55 22.90
C VAL A 235 10.76 32.15 22.34
N ALA A 236 11.87 31.53 22.73
CA ALA A 236 12.25 30.19 22.27
C ALA A 236 11.18 29.13 22.62
N GLY A 237 10.59 29.23 23.81
CA GLY A 237 9.53 28.34 24.26
C GLY A 237 8.23 28.49 23.47
N ARG A 238 7.83 29.71 23.10
CA ARG A 238 6.66 29.95 22.26
C ARG A 238 6.87 29.48 20.82
N LEU A 239 8.05 29.73 20.25
CA LEU A 239 8.43 29.20 18.94
C LEU A 239 8.43 27.67 18.94
N ARG A 240 8.97 27.07 20.00
CA ARG A 240 8.98 25.62 20.14
C ARG A 240 7.57 25.04 20.23
N TRP A 241 6.68 25.67 21.01
CA TRP A 241 5.29 25.26 21.11
C TRP A 241 4.57 25.31 19.74
N ALA A 242 4.81 26.38 18.95
CA ALA A 242 4.23 26.49 17.61
C ALA A 242 4.75 25.39 16.66
N GLN A 243 6.05 25.09 16.73
CA GLN A 243 6.66 23.97 15.98
C GLN A 243 6.07 22.62 16.39
N GLU A 244 5.85 22.38 17.68
CA GLU A 244 5.24 21.14 18.19
C GLU A 244 3.81 20.96 17.66
N LEU A 245 3.02 22.03 17.63
CA LEU A 245 1.67 21.98 17.07
C LEU A 245 1.69 21.76 15.54
N GLN A 246 2.65 22.36 14.84
CA GLN A 246 2.85 22.15 13.40
C GLN A 246 3.24 20.71 13.08
N LEU A 247 4.16 20.11 13.86
CA LEU A 247 4.54 18.70 13.70
C LEU A 247 3.33 17.78 13.93
N ARG A 248 2.53 18.06 14.98
CA ARG A 248 1.35 17.29 15.33
C ARG A 248 0.33 17.19 14.19
N ILE A 249 0.13 18.26 13.40
CA ILE A 249 -0.78 18.23 12.24
C ILE A 249 -0.10 17.72 10.96
N LYS A 250 1.21 17.96 10.80
CA LYS A 250 1.96 17.58 9.59
C LYS A 250 2.17 16.07 9.50
N THR A 251 2.44 15.39 10.62
CA THR A 251 2.64 13.93 10.64
C THR A 251 1.44 13.16 10.06
N PRO A 252 0.20 13.30 10.56
CA PRO A 252 -0.95 12.62 9.97
C PRO A 252 -1.20 13.06 8.52
N PHE A 253 -1.06 14.35 8.20
CA PHE A 253 -1.21 14.84 6.82
C PHE A 253 -0.24 14.14 5.84
N SER A 254 1.01 13.93 6.24
CA SER A 254 1.98 13.20 5.42
C SER A 254 1.58 11.74 5.22
N LYS A 255 1.06 11.07 6.25
CA LYS A 255 0.58 9.69 6.15
C LYS A 255 -0.58 9.55 5.16
N PHE A 256 -1.53 10.48 5.15
CA PHE A 256 -2.61 10.49 4.16
C PHE A 256 -2.11 10.51 2.71
N ARG A 257 -1.02 11.23 2.42
CA ARG A 257 -0.43 11.30 1.08
C ARG A 257 0.24 10.01 0.62
N HIS A 258 0.53 9.11 1.55
CA HIS A 258 1.14 7.81 1.27
C HIS A 258 0.11 6.68 1.20
N LEU A 259 -1.17 6.95 1.45
CA LEU A 259 -2.22 5.97 1.27
C LEU A 259 -2.48 5.75 -0.22
N SER A 260 -2.59 4.48 -0.64
CA SER A 260 -2.94 4.11 -2.02
C SER A 260 -4.35 4.58 -2.39
N TYR A 261 -5.25 4.73 -1.41
CA TYR A 261 -6.60 5.22 -1.61
C TYR A 261 -6.68 6.76 -1.51
N PRO A 262 -7.23 7.47 -2.52
CA PRO A 262 -7.26 8.94 -2.60
C PRO A 262 -8.35 9.57 -1.72
N CYS A 263 -8.36 9.25 -0.43
CA CYS A 263 -9.36 9.73 0.53
C CYS A 263 -9.48 11.26 0.63
N LEU A 264 -8.40 11.99 0.31
CA LEU A 264 -8.38 13.45 0.34
C LEU A 264 -9.01 14.13 -0.89
N GLU A 265 -9.34 13.38 -1.95
CA GLU A 265 -10.01 13.93 -3.16
C GLU A 265 -11.52 14.11 -2.98
N SER A 266 -12.08 13.59 -1.88
CA SER A 266 -13.48 13.79 -1.50
C SER A 266 -13.76 15.25 -1.09
N ALA A 267 -15.05 15.63 -1.06
CA ALA A 267 -15.46 16.94 -0.56
C ALA A 267 -15.06 17.12 0.93
N GLU A 268 -15.12 16.05 1.72
CA GLU A 268 -14.64 15.98 3.10
C GLU A 268 -13.13 16.21 3.16
N GLY A 269 -12.39 15.52 2.28
CA GLY A 269 -10.94 15.64 2.14
C GLY A 269 -10.50 17.07 1.80
N ALA A 270 -11.16 17.72 0.84
CA ALA A 270 -10.89 19.11 0.48
C ALA A 270 -11.10 20.08 1.65
N ARG A 271 -12.15 19.87 2.47
CA ARG A 271 -12.37 20.68 3.69
C ARG A 271 -11.25 20.48 4.71
N VAL A 272 -10.81 19.25 4.90
CA VAL A 272 -9.71 18.92 5.82
C VAL A 272 -8.38 19.51 5.36
N ILE A 273 -8.09 19.47 4.05
CA ILE A 273 -6.92 20.14 3.45
C ILE A 273 -6.97 21.64 3.75
N HIS A 274 -8.12 22.29 3.51
CA HIS A 274 -8.27 23.72 3.75
C HIS A 274 -8.03 24.08 5.23
N LYS A 275 -8.61 23.35 6.18
CA LYS A 275 -8.36 23.54 7.62
C LYS A 275 -6.89 23.36 7.99
N TYR A 276 -6.23 22.35 7.41
CA TYR A 276 -4.81 22.11 7.64
C TYR A 276 -3.95 23.27 7.13
N GLU A 277 -4.25 23.81 5.94
CA GLU A 277 -3.56 24.95 5.36
C GLU A 277 -3.77 26.23 6.18
N GLU A 278 -5.01 26.52 6.60
CA GLU A 278 -5.34 27.66 7.45
C GLU A 278 -4.55 27.61 8.76
N LEU A 279 -4.60 26.48 9.48
CA LEU A 279 -3.88 26.33 10.73
C LEU A 279 -2.35 26.42 10.56
N THR A 280 -1.83 25.88 9.45
CA THR A 280 -0.41 26.01 9.10
C THR A 280 -0.02 27.47 8.88
N GLN A 281 -0.83 28.24 8.17
CA GLN A 281 -0.59 29.68 7.95
C GLN A 281 -0.65 30.47 9.27
N LEU A 282 -1.60 30.18 10.15
CA LEU A 282 -1.71 30.82 11.47
C LEU A 282 -0.45 30.57 12.32
N LEU A 283 0.05 29.33 12.34
CA LEU A 283 1.26 28.97 13.07
C LEU A 283 2.52 29.62 12.49
N ASN A 284 2.62 29.70 11.16
CA ASN A 284 3.73 30.38 10.49
C ASN A 284 3.74 31.89 10.81
N ARG A 285 2.59 32.57 10.68
CA ARG A 285 2.46 34.01 11.01
C ARG A 285 2.81 34.29 12.47
N TYR A 286 2.32 33.45 13.39
CA TYR A 286 2.66 33.55 14.80
C TYR A 286 4.17 33.43 15.04
N SER A 287 4.82 32.45 14.40
CA SER A 287 6.26 32.22 14.57
C SER A 287 7.10 33.35 13.96
N SER A 288 6.76 33.83 12.76
CA SER A 288 7.43 34.95 12.10
C SER A 288 7.31 36.24 12.91
N GLY A 289 6.10 36.59 13.35
CA GLY A 289 5.89 37.81 14.15
C GLY A 289 6.63 37.79 15.49
N LEU A 290 6.70 36.62 16.16
CA LEU A 290 7.51 36.46 17.37
C LEU A 290 9.01 36.64 17.10
N TYR A 291 9.50 36.08 15.99
CA TYR A 291 10.91 36.15 15.62
C TYR A 291 11.33 37.58 15.25
N GLU A 292 10.50 38.30 14.49
CA GLU A 292 10.71 39.70 14.11
C GLU A 292 10.74 40.59 15.35
N ALA A 293 9.73 40.51 16.22
CA ALA A 293 9.67 41.29 17.45
C ALA A 293 10.86 41.04 18.38
N TRP A 294 11.30 39.78 18.49
CA TRP A 294 12.51 39.46 19.25
C TRP A 294 13.76 40.06 18.61
N THR A 295 13.92 39.95 17.30
CA THR A 295 15.07 40.48 16.57
C THR A 295 15.18 41.99 16.76
N GLU A 296 14.06 42.72 16.63
CA GLU A 296 14.00 44.16 16.91
C GLU A 296 14.35 44.48 18.35
N SER A 297 13.85 43.70 19.33
CA SER A 297 14.16 43.92 20.74
C SER A 297 15.65 43.75 21.06
N VAL A 298 16.34 42.82 20.38
CA VAL A 298 17.77 42.59 20.56
C VAL A 298 18.57 43.71 19.89
N ILE A 299 18.17 44.14 18.69
CA ILE A 299 18.81 45.25 17.97
C ILE A 299 18.68 46.57 18.75
N ASN A 300 17.53 46.83 19.38
CA ASN A 300 17.31 48.05 20.17
C ASN A 300 18.00 48.05 21.54
N VAL A 301 18.57 46.93 21.98
CA VAL A 301 19.28 46.77 23.26
C VAL A 301 20.81 46.74 23.08
N LEU A 302 21.29 46.58 21.84
CA LEU A 302 22.70 46.66 21.44
C LEU A 302 23.08 48.07 20.99
#